data_AF-A0A916WNE6-F1
#
_entry.id   AF-A0A916WNE6-F1
#
_cell.length_a   1.000
_cell.length_b   1.000
_cell.length_c   1.000
_cell.angle_alpha   90.00
_cell.angle_beta   90.00
_cell.angle_gamma   90.00
#
_symmetry.space_group_name_H-M   'P 1'
#
loop_
_entity.id
_entity.type
_entity.pdbx_description
1 polymer ?
#
loop_
_entity_poly.entity_id
_entity_poly.type
_entity_poly.pdbx_seq_one_letter_code
_entity_poly.pdbx_strand_id
1 'polypeptide(L)' 'MIVDNGAQVELFIPGVFQGTAGTARDKVWFVPNKAGVDPATARAGMMDGKVVRLEPAKDAEGPGWTSRYTVQA' A
#
# COMPACT_ATOMS: atom_id res chain seq x y z
N MET A 1 25.10 2.57 10.45
CA MET A 1 23.64 2.66 10.61
C MET A 1 23.02 2.04 9.36
N ILE A 2 22.54 0.80 9.45
CA ILE A 2 21.83 0.15 8.34
C ILE A 2 20.39 0.66 8.47
N VAL A 3 19.98 1.54 7.56
CA VAL A 3 18.58 1.94 7.46
C VAL A 3 17.83 0.72 6.94
N ASP A 4 17.02 0.09 7.81
CA ASP A 4 16.10 -0.97 7.41
C ASP A 4 15.01 -0.33 6.55
N ASN A 5 15.24 -0.25 5.23
CA ASN A 5 14.34 0.37 4.26
C ASN A 5 13.06 -0.44 4.00
N GLY A 6 12.71 -1.37 4.89
CA GLY A 6 11.63 -2.33 4.70
C GLY A 6 11.86 -3.24 3.50
N ALA A 7 11.00 -4.24 3.33
CA ALA A 7 10.94 -5.03 2.11
C ALA A 7 10.16 -4.27 1.04
N GLN A 8 10.59 -4.34 -0.22
CA GLN A 8 9.85 -3.74 -1.34
C GLN A 8 8.97 -4.82 -2.00
N VAL A 9 7.74 -4.45 -2.37
CA VAL A 9 6.80 -5.36 -3.04
C VAL A 9 6.14 -4.65 -4.22
N GLU A 10 5.77 -5.41 -5.25
CA GLU A 10 4.82 -4.90 -6.24
C GLU A 10 3.44 -4.77 -5.61
N LEU A 11 2.85 -3.57 -5.72
CA LEU A 11 1.52 -3.25 -5.22
C LEU A 11 0.69 -2.64 -6.35
N PHE A 12 -0.51 -3.17 -6.49
CA PHE A 12 -1.54 -2.64 -7.36
C PHE A 12 -2.82 -2.41 -6.56
N ILE A 13 -3.30 -1.17 -6.56
CA ILE A 13 -4.58 -0.77 -5.99
C ILE A 13 -5.41 -0.13 -7.10
N PRO A 14 -6.52 -0.76 -7.52
CA PRO A 14 -7.36 -0.25 -8.60
C PRO A 14 -7.72 1.23 -8.41
N GLY A 15 -7.38 2.06 -9.41
CA GLY A 15 -7.71 3.48 -9.41
C GLY A 15 -6.91 4.37 -8.44
N VAL A 16 -6.02 3.81 -7.61
CA VAL A 16 -5.26 4.55 -6.57
C VAL A 16 -3.75 4.48 -6.78
N PHE A 17 -3.22 3.29 -6.99
CA PHE A 17 -1.77 3.08 -7.02
C PHE A 17 -1.36 1.92 -7.93
N GLN A 18 -0.22 2.06 -8.58
CA GLN A 18 0.48 0.95 -9.22
C GLN A 18 1.99 1.20 -9.18
N GLY A 19 2.76 0.23 -8.67
CA GLY A 19 4.22 0.28 -8.66
C GLY A 19 4.80 -0.44 -7.44
N THR A 20 6.05 -0.11 -7.13
CA THR A 20 6.74 -0.63 -5.96
C THR A 20 6.34 0.12 -4.70
N ALA A 21 5.91 -0.60 -3.67
CA ALA A 21 5.58 -0.07 -2.36
C ALA A 21 6.53 -0.60 -1.30
N GLY A 22 6.80 0.20 -0.27
CA GLY A 22 7.55 -0.24 0.90
C GLY A 22 6.65 -1.05 1.83
N THR A 23 7.16 -2.12 2.42
CA THR A 23 6.43 -2.97 3.38
C THR A 23 7.27 -3.24 4.61
N ALA A 24 6.59 -3.32 5.75
CA ALA A 24 7.18 -3.84 6.98
C ALA A 24 6.08 -4.38 7.87
N ARG A 25 6.31 -5.60 8.40
CA ARG A 25 5.34 -6.36 9.20
C ARG A 25 4.02 -6.56 8.44
N ASP A 26 2.96 -5.90 8.89
CA ASP A 26 1.58 -5.98 8.38
C ASP A 26 1.16 -4.71 7.63
N LYS A 27 2.12 -3.80 7.34
CA LYS A 27 1.86 -2.51 6.74
C LYS A 27 2.54 -2.35 5.39
N VAL A 28 1.87 -1.62 4.51
CA VAL A 28 2.40 -1.17 3.23
C VAL A 28 2.27 0.35 3.12
N TRP A 29 3.31 0.99 2.62
CA TRP A 29 3.40 2.43 2.37
C TRP A 29 3.46 2.71 0.88
N PHE A 30 2.60 3.62 0.43
CA PHE A 30 2.54 4.04 -0.95
C PHE A 30 2.13 5.51 -1.06
N VAL A 31 2.50 6.14 -2.16
CA VAL A 31 2.00 7.47 -2.53
C VAL A 31 1.06 7.29 -3.71
N PRO A 32 -0.25 7.61 -3.58
CA PRO A 32 -1.20 7.48 -4.68
C PRO A 32 -0.69 8.16 -5.94
N ASN A 33 -0.71 7.44 -7.06
CA ASN A 33 -0.25 7.92 -8.35
C ASN A 33 -1.33 7.81 -9.45
N LYS A 34 -2.56 7.47 -9.06
CA LYS A 34 -3.74 7.50 -9.91
C LYS A 34 -4.83 8.36 -9.27
N ALA A 35 -5.69 8.94 -10.10
CA ALA A 35 -6.78 9.85 -9.69
C ALA A 35 -8.17 9.23 -9.89
N GLY A 36 -8.26 7.89 -9.98
CA GLY A 36 -9.51 7.20 -10.30
C GLY A 36 -10.40 6.91 -9.09
N VAL A 37 -9.81 6.76 -7.90
CA VAL A 37 -10.50 6.38 -6.66
C VAL A 37 -9.87 7.13 -5.48
N ASP A 38 -10.67 7.48 -4.48
CA ASP A 38 -10.17 8.03 -3.22
C ASP A 38 -9.36 6.95 -2.47
N PRO A 39 -8.07 7.17 -2.15
CA PRO A 39 -7.26 6.21 -1.41
C PRO A 39 -7.88 5.79 -0.06
N ALA A 40 -8.70 6.64 0.57
CA ALA A 40 -9.42 6.31 1.81
C ALA A 40 -10.39 5.12 1.65
N THR A 41 -10.86 4.90 0.43
CA THR A 41 -11.87 3.89 0.07
C THR A 41 -11.27 2.62 -0.51
N ALA A 42 -9.95 2.58 -0.74
CA ALA A 42 -9.26 1.44 -1.33
C ALA A 42 -9.13 0.26 -0.37
N ARG A 43 -10.16 -0.59 -0.29
CA ARG A 43 -10.20 -1.75 0.63
C ARG A 43 -9.60 -3.04 0.09
N ALA A 44 -9.13 -3.04 -1.16
CA ALA A 44 -8.57 -4.22 -1.81
C ALA A 44 -7.48 -3.84 -2.81
N GLY A 45 -6.57 -4.78 -3.06
CA GLY A 45 -5.51 -4.66 -4.05
C GLY A 45 -4.84 -5.99 -4.31
N MET A 46 -3.77 -5.95 -5.10
CA MET A 46 -2.85 -7.07 -5.31
C MET A 46 -1.47 -6.70 -4.80
N MET A 47 -0.84 -7.62 -4.10
CA MET A 47 0.52 -7.51 -3.59
C MET A 47 1.31 -8.76 -4.01
N ASP A 48 2.35 -8.59 -4.82
CA ASP A 48 3.18 -9.69 -5.35
C ASP A 48 2.32 -10.83 -5.97
N GLY A 49 1.33 -10.43 -6.78
CA GLY A 49 0.38 -11.35 -7.42
C GLY A 49 -0.72 -11.93 -6.51
N LYS A 50 -0.72 -11.64 -5.21
CA LYS A 50 -1.73 -12.13 -4.26
C LYS A 50 -2.78 -11.08 -3.97
N VAL A 51 -4.04 -11.49 -3.87
CA VAL A 51 -5.11 -10.58 -3.45
C VAL A 51 -4.94 -10.23 -1.98
N VAL A 52 -5.00 -8.94 -1.64
CA VAL A 52 -4.92 -8.46 -0.28
C VAL A 52 -6.11 -7.57 0.07
N ARG A 53 -6.60 -7.71 1.30
CA ARG A 53 -7.50 -6.72 1.92
C ARG A 53 -6.66 -5.59 2.50
N LEU A 54 -7.11 -4.35 2.33
CA LEU A 54 -6.43 -3.15 2.80
C LEU A 54 -7.30 -2.38 3.80
N GLU A 55 -6.65 -1.80 4.80
CA GLU A 55 -7.21 -0.81 5.70
C GLU A 55 -6.42 0.49 5.55
N PRO A 56 -6.79 1.36 4.58
CA PRO A 56 -6.06 2.59 4.32
C PRO A 56 -6.16 3.58 5.46
N ALA A 57 -5.02 4.14 5.84
CA ALA A 57 -4.89 5.26 6.74
C ALA A 57 -3.98 6.30 6.10
N LYS A 58 -4.41 7.57 6.14
CA LYS A 58 -3.59 8.68 5.68
C LYS A 58 -2.42 8.84 6.65
N ASP A 59 -1.21 9.00 6.11
CA ASP A 59 -0.07 9.36 6.93
C ASP A 59 -0.26 10.80 7.43
N ALA A 60 -0.14 11.00 8.75
CA ALA A 60 -0.32 12.32 9.37
C ALA A 60 0.84 13.27 9.03
N GLU A 61 2.01 12.73 8.70
CA GLU A 61 3.25 13.50 8.54
C GLU A 61 3.62 13.75 7.07
N GLY A 62 2.87 13.20 6.09
CA GLY A 62 3.28 13.30 4.69
C GLY A 62 2.20 13.03 3.64
N PRO A 63 2.57 13.16 2.34
CA PRO A 63 1.66 12.89 1.22
C PRO A 63 1.37 11.39 1.03
N GLY A 64 2.05 10.52 1.77
CA GLY A 64 1.88 9.07 1.72
C GLY A 64 0.58 8.57 2.35
N TRP A 65 0.35 7.28 2.13
CA TRP A 65 -0.69 6.47 2.76
C TRP A 65 -0.05 5.22 3.33
N THR A 66 -0.54 4.80 4.49
CA THR A 66 -0.18 3.53 5.12
C THR A 66 -1.41 2.66 5.16
N SER A 67 -1.33 1.45 4.63
CA SER A 67 -2.42 0.47 4.76
C SER A 67 -1.95 -0.73 5.56
N ARG A 68 -2.72 -1.13 6.58
CA ARG A 68 -2.60 -2.51 7.06
C ARG A 68 -3.14 -3.45 5.98
N TYR A 69 -2.52 -4.61 5.82
CA TYR A 69 -2.96 -5.57 4.81
C TYR A 69 -3.07 -7.00 5.35
N THR A 70 -3.94 -7.77 4.72
CA THR A 70 -4.08 -9.21 4.96
C THR A 70 -4.17 -9.92 3.63
N VAL A 71 -3.28 -10.90 3.41
CA VAL A 71 -3.30 -11.73 2.22
C VAL A 71 -4.52 -12.65 2.27
N GLN A 72 -5.30 -12.66 1.19
CA GLN A 72 -6.40 -13.58 1.01
C GLN A 72 -5.84 -14.87 0.40
N ALA A 73 -6.11 -15.99 1.06
CA ALA A 73 -5.74 -17.34 0.61
C ALA A 73 -6.69 -17.84 -0.48
#